data_AF-A3IWB4-F1
#
_entry.id   AF-A3IWB4-F1
#
_cell.length_a   1.000
_cell.length_b   1.000
_cell.length_c   1.000
_cell.angle_alpha   90.00
_cell.angle_beta   90.00
_cell.angle_gamma   90.00
#
_symmetry.space_group_name_H-M   'P 1'
#
loop_
_entity.id
_entity.type
_entity.pdbx_description
1 polymer ?
#
loop_
_entity_poly.entity_id
_entity_poly.type
_entity_poly.pdbx_seq_one_letter_code
_entity_poly.pdbx_strand_id
1 'polypeptide(L)' 'MPSPYSYDLRQKAIEAVKRGHKKVNVCRLFKISRNTLDLWLKREKETGDFRAVQPHSLPRDRQ' A
#
# COMPACT_ATOMS: atom_id res chain seq x y z
N MET A 1 19.36 0.52 -3.75
CA MET A 1 18.35 0.38 -2.68
C MET A 1 17.12 -0.32 -3.25
N PRO A 2 16.50 -1.29 -2.57
CA PRO A 2 15.21 -1.79 -3.01
C PRO A 2 14.22 -0.62 -2.98
N SER A 3 13.68 -0.24 -4.14
CA SER A 3 12.70 0.84 -4.21
C SER A 3 11.56 0.52 -3.24
N PRO A 4 11.15 1.45 -2.37
CA PRO A 4 9.97 1.25 -1.54
C PRO A 4 8.78 0.99 -2.48
N TYR A 5 7.98 -0.03 -2.17
CA TYR A 5 6.75 -0.30 -2.91
C TYR A 5 5.96 1.00 -3.04
N SER A 6 5.58 1.36 -4.27
CA SER A 6 4.85 2.61 -4.55
C SER A 6 3.60 2.71 -3.68
N TYR A 7 3.33 3.91 -3.20
CA TYR A 7 2.18 4.19 -2.35
C TYR A 7 0.87 3.75 -3.01
N ASP A 8 0.77 3.94 -4.32
CA ASP A 8 -0.33 3.50 -5.17
C ASP A 8 -0.61 1.99 -5.05
N LEU A 9 0.44 1.17 -4.97
CA LEU A 9 0.30 -0.29 -4.88
C LEU A 9 -0.24 -0.69 -3.50
N ARG A 10 0.27 -0.04 -2.44
CA ARG A 10 -0.22 -0.25 -1.07
C ARG A 10 -1.67 0.18 -0.90
N GLN A 11 -2.02 1.35 -1.42
CA GLN A 11 -3.39 1.87 -1.37
C GLN A 11 -4.36 0.93 -2.11
N LYS A 12 -4.02 0.54 -3.35
CA LYS A 12 -4.85 -0.37 -4.14
C LYS A 12 -5.03 -1.73 -3.47
N ALA A 13 -3.98 -2.26 -2.83
CA ALA A 13 -4.06 -3.53 -2.12
C ALA A 13 -4.99 -3.46 -0.90
N ILE A 14 -4.87 -2.41 -0.07
CA ILE A 14 -5.73 -2.24 1.11
C ILE A 14 -7.18 -1.96 0.70
N GLU A 15 -7.38 -1.09 -0.30
CA GLU A 15 -8.71 -0.78 -0.83
C GLU A 15 -9.38 -2.04 -1.40
N ALA A 16 -8.65 -2.90 -2.10
CA ALA A 16 -9.17 -4.17 -2.57
C ALA A 16 -9.64 -5.06 -1.41
N VAL A 17 -8.89 -5.13 -0.30
CA VAL A 17 -9.33 -5.85 0.91
C VAL A 17 -10.59 -5.21 1.51
N LYS A 18 -10.66 -3.88 1.59
CA LYS A 18 -11.84 -3.14 2.08
C LYS A 18 -13.08 -3.33 1.21
N ARG A 19 -12.91 -3.45 -0.11
CA ARG A 19 -13.98 -3.80 -1.06
C ARG A 19 -14.50 -5.24 -0.90
N GLY A 20 -13.89 -6.05 -0.04
CA GLY A 20 -14.29 -7.43 0.23
C GLY A 20 -13.48 -8.48 -0.54
N HIS A 21 -12.41 -8.10 -1.24
CA HIS A 21 -11.55 -9.10 -1.87
C HIS A 21 -10.74 -9.87 -0.83
N LYS A 22 -10.64 -11.19 -1.03
CA LYS A 22 -9.84 -12.07 -0.17
C LYS A 22 -8.38 -11.62 -0.18
N LYS A 23 -7.74 -11.52 0.99
CA LYS A 23 -6.31 -11.21 1.17
C LYS A 23 -5.40 -12.03 0.25
N VAL A 24 -5.76 -13.29 0.01
CA VAL A 24 -5.02 -14.21 -0.88
C VAL A 24 -5.05 -13.77 -2.34
N ASN A 25 -6.19 -13.31 -2.82
CA ASN A 25 -6.32 -12.83 -4.20
C ASN A 25 -5.54 -11.54 -4.38
N VAL A 26 -5.66 -10.60 -3.44
CA VAL A 26 -4.88 -9.35 -3.43
C VAL A 26 -3.38 -9.63 -3.45
N CYS A 27 -2.91 -10.54 -2.60
CA CYS A 27 -1.52 -11.00 -2.56
C CYS A 27 -1.03 -11.52 -3.93
N ARG A 28 -1.82 -12.33 -4.64
CA ARG A 28 -1.48 -12.78 -6.00
C ARG A 28 -1.52 -11.67 -7.03
N LEU A 29 -2.55 -10.81 -6.98
CA LEU A 29 -2.78 -9.74 -7.94
C LEU A 29 -1.65 -8.71 -7.94
N PHE A 30 -1.18 -8.35 -6.74
CA PHE A 30 -0.11 -7.38 -6.54
C PHE A 30 1.28 -8.01 -6.40
N LYS A 31 1.39 -9.34 -6.50
CA LYS A 31 2.64 -10.11 -6.29
C LYS A 31 3.37 -9.73 -4.99
N ILE A 32 2.61 -9.46 -3.93
CA ILE A 32 3.14 -9.13 -2.60
C ILE A 32 2.98 -10.31 -1.66
N SER A 33 3.83 -10.45 -0.66
CA SER A 33 3.68 -11.47 0.36
C SER A 33 2.49 -11.18 1.28
N ARG A 34 1.83 -12.22 1.80
CA ARG A 34 0.77 -12.06 2.83
C ARG A 34 1.26 -11.26 4.04
N ASN A 35 2.51 -11.45 4.45
CA ASN A 35 3.12 -10.72 5.56
C ASN A 35 3.16 -9.21 5.30
N THR A 36 3.46 -8.80 4.05
CA THR A 36 3.47 -7.40 3.64
C THR A 36 2.08 -6.78 3.72
N LEU A 37 1.06 -7.50 3.24
CA LEU A 37 -0.33 -7.05 3.31
C LEU A 37 -0.80 -6.94 4.77
N ASP A 38 -0.41 -7.88 5.63
CA ASP A 38 -0.79 -7.87 7.04
C ASP A 38 -0.13 -6.72 7.81
N LEU A 39 1.16 -6.45 7.56
CA LEU A 39 1.87 -5.27 8.06
C LEU A 39 1.18 -3.96 7.64
N TRP A 40 0.65 -3.90 6.42
CA TRP A 40 -0.05 -2.73 5.93
C TRP A 40 -1.38 -2.48 6.60
N LEU A 41 -2.18 -3.54 6.81
CA LEU A 41 -3.43 -3.51 7.56
C LEU A 41 -3.19 -3.15 9.03
N LYS A 42 -2.13 -3.70 9.63
CA LYS A 42 -1.75 -3.41 11.01
C LYS A 42 -1.41 -1.92 11.19
N ARG A 43 -0.57 -1.36 10.30
CA ARG A 43 -0.26 0.09 10.30
C ARG A 43 -1.48 0.96 10.06
N GLU A 44 -2.38 0.57 9.14
CA GLU A 44 -3.62 1.33 8.94
C GLU A 44 -4.47 1.36 10.23
N LYS A 45 -4.53 0.25 10.97
CA LYS A 45 -5.26 0.18 12.24
C LYS A 45 -4.58 0.93 13.37
N GLU A 46 -3.25 0.89 13.45
CA GLU A 46 -2.47 1.51 14.53
C GLU A 46 -2.27 3.01 14.34
N THR A 47 -2.04 3.46 13.11
CA THR A 47 -1.68 4.85 12.79
C THR A 47 -2.82 5.60 12.08
N GLY A 48 -3.87 4.89 11.63
CA GLY A 48 -4.88 5.48 10.73
C GLY A 48 -4.34 5.76 9.32
N ASP A 49 -3.07 5.42 9.08
CA ASP A 49 -2.33 5.86 7.91
C ASP A 49 -1.50 4.70 7.32
N PHE A 50 -1.54 4.60 6.00
CA PHE A 50 -0.82 3.58 5.24
C PHE A 50 0.24 4.19 4.32
N ARG A 51 0.57 5.48 4.49
CA ARG A 51 1.66 6.13 3.78
C ARG A 51 2.97 5.48 4.21
N ALA A 52 3.79 5.12 3.22
CA ALA A 52 5.21 5.18 3.45
C ALA A 52 5.52 6.67 3.65
N VAL A 53 6.39 7.01 4.60
CA VAL A 53 6.96 8.36 4.64
C VAL A 53 7.58 8.57 3.26
N GLN A 54 6.90 9.29 2.37
CA GLN A 54 7.36 9.56 1.02
C GLN A 54 8.23 10.81 1.13
N PRO A 55 9.55 10.73 0.94
CA PRO A 55 10.36 11.92 0.78
C PRO A 55 10.36 12.35 -0.69
N HIS A 56 9.21 12.45 -1.37
CA HIS A 56 9.20 13.07 -2.70
C HIS A 56 7.81 13.42 -3.25
N SER A 57 7.09 14.29 -2.56
CA SER A 57 6.13 15.17 -3.24
C SER A 57 6.84 16.49 -3.56
N LEU A 58 7.74 16.50 -4.55
CA LEU A 58 8.01 17.77 -5.23
C LEU A 58 6.72 18.14 -5.99
N PRO A 59 6.19 19.36 -5.85
CA PRO A 59 5.08 19.79 -6.67
C PRO A 59 5.54 19.73 -8.13
N ARG A 60 4.86 18.94 -8.97
CA ARG A 60 4.89 19.16 -10.41
C ARG A 60 4.20 20.49 -10.63
N ASP A 61 5.03 21.54 -10.68
CA ASP A 61 4.72 22.82 -11.27
C ASP A 61 4.04 22.55 -12.62
N ARG A 62 2.79 23.00 -12.71
CA ARG A 62 1.94 22.85 -13.87
C ARG A 62 2.01 24.19 -14.59
N GLN A 63 2.81 24.19 -15.66
CA GLN A 63 2.89 25.07 -16.83
C GLN A 63 2.03 26.34 -16.81
#